data_AF-K0UMC4-F1
#
_entry.id   AF-K0UMC4-F1
#
_cell.length_a   1.000
_cell.length_b   1.000
_cell.length_c   1.000
_cell.angle_alpha   90.00
_cell.angle_beta   90.00
_cell.angle_gamma   90.00
#
_symmetry.space_group_name_H-M   'P 1'
#
loop_
_entity.id
_entity.type
_entity.pdbx_description
1 polymer ?
#
loop_
_entity_poly.entity_id
_entity_poly.type
_entity_poly.pdbx_seq_one_letter_code
_entity_poly.pdbx_strand_id
1 'polypeptide(L)'
;MAGLSALLAIPAAWLTGCSLNTDMIAGMGSEVETAPPHGRSTAEAPGPHRATGSNALVVTPRQREYLEALHGVGVTPSSDLSALSIGSYVCQARAAGQDDHAVWDFIVPLVRDDIDDSDGDDSGALQTPSADDVDAATADYIRIATERLC
;
A
#
# COMPACT_ATOMS: atom_id res chain seq x y z
N MET A 1 18.37 -29.67 41.45
CA MET A 1 19.04 -28.41 41.07
C MET A 1 20.19 -28.75 40.14
N ALA A 2 20.04 -28.50 38.84
CA ALA A 2 21.10 -28.35 37.84
C ALA A 2 20.45 -28.09 36.48
N GLY A 3 21.01 -27.16 35.68
CA GLY A 3 20.67 -26.97 34.26
C GLY A 3 20.43 -25.50 33.88
N LEU A 4 21.46 -24.65 33.95
CA LEU A 4 22.27 -24.19 32.80
C LEU A 4 21.53 -23.17 31.89
N SER A 5 21.74 -21.88 32.21
CA SER A 5 21.52 -20.75 31.33
C SER A 5 22.51 -20.76 30.17
N ALA A 6 22.02 -20.63 28.93
CA ALA A 6 22.84 -20.35 27.75
C ALA A 6 22.35 -19.05 27.11
N LEU A 7 23.10 -17.97 27.32
CA LEU A 7 23.03 -16.73 26.57
C LEU A 7 23.69 -16.97 25.21
N LEU A 8 22.94 -16.84 24.12
CA LEU A 8 23.49 -16.78 22.77
C LEU A 8 23.52 -15.32 22.31
N ALA A 9 24.74 -14.80 22.19
CA ALA A 9 25.05 -13.50 21.61
C ALA A 9 24.94 -13.58 20.08
N ILE A 10 24.23 -12.61 19.46
CA ILE A 10 24.13 -12.47 18.00
C ILE A 10 25.16 -11.42 17.56
N PRO A 11 26.08 -11.71 16.62
CA PRO A 11 27.02 -10.72 16.12
C PRO A 11 26.35 -9.81 15.08
N ALA A 12 26.45 -8.50 15.30
CA ALA A 12 26.19 -7.49 14.28
C ALA A 12 27.38 -7.45 13.30
N ALA A 13 27.10 -7.68 12.02
CA ALA A 13 28.10 -7.70 10.97
C ALA A 13 27.68 -6.87 9.76
N TRP A 14 28.28 -5.67 9.69
CA TRP A 14 28.79 -4.95 8.52
C TRP A 14 27.87 -4.70 7.31
N LEU A 15 27.51 -3.41 7.12
CA LEU A 15 27.40 -2.85 5.78
C LEU A 15 28.39 -1.69 5.64
N THR A 16 29.46 -1.98 4.90
CA THR A 16 30.48 -1.07 4.39
C THR A 16 29.85 -0.09 3.39
N GLY A 17 29.91 1.21 3.69
CA GLY A 17 29.57 2.27 2.74
C GLY A 17 30.71 2.49 1.76
N CYS A 18 30.44 2.30 0.47
CA CYS A 18 31.38 2.62 -0.61
C CYS A 18 31.39 4.14 -0.84
N SER A 19 32.51 4.78 -0.51
CA SER A 19 32.88 6.12 -0.97
C SER A 19 33.73 5.98 -2.24
N LEU A 20 33.26 6.50 -3.36
CA LEU A 20 34.03 6.80 -4.59
C LEU A 20 33.22 7.82 -5.40
N ASN A 21 33.76 8.82 -6.08
CA ASN A 21 35.01 9.58 -6.06
C ASN A 21 34.73 10.73 -7.04
N THR A 22 35.01 11.98 -6.66
CA THR A 22 34.84 13.14 -7.55
C THR A 22 36.03 13.23 -8.50
N ASP A 23 35.88 12.75 -9.73
CA ASP A 23 36.80 13.03 -10.85
C ASP A 23 36.04 12.94 -12.18
N MET A 24 35.67 14.09 -12.75
CA MET A 24 35.27 14.18 -14.17
C MET A 24 36.33 14.98 -14.92
N ILE A 25 37.21 14.27 -15.62
CA ILE A 25 38.10 14.79 -16.66
C ILE A 25 37.39 14.60 -18.01
N ALA A 26 37.40 15.65 -18.83
CA ALA A 26 36.86 15.68 -20.18
C ALA A 26 37.70 14.84 -21.17
N GLY A 27 37.07 14.23 -22.18
CA GLY A 27 37.81 13.64 -23.31
C GLY A 27 36.99 12.81 -24.30
N MET A 28 36.59 13.47 -25.40
CA MET A 28 36.46 12.97 -26.78
C MET A 28 35.54 11.78 -27.13
N GLY A 29 34.48 12.12 -27.89
CA GLY A 29 34.14 11.58 -29.22
C GLY A 29 34.11 10.07 -29.44
N SER A 30 32.91 9.50 -29.50
CA SER A 30 32.62 8.31 -30.29
C SER A 30 31.21 8.44 -30.87
N GLU A 31 31.09 8.49 -32.20
CA GLU A 31 29.84 8.22 -32.90
C GLU A 31 29.37 6.82 -32.51
N VAL A 32 28.22 6.76 -31.85
CA VAL A 32 27.44 5.54 -31.64
C VAL A 32 26.09 5.82 -32.27
N GLU A 33 25.79 5.09 -33.35
CA GLU A 33 24.44 4.94 -33.87
C GLU A 33 23.51 4.60 -32.70
N THR A 34 22.69 5.58 -32.31
CA THR A 34 21.81 5.44 -31.15
C THR A 34 20.67 4.52 -31.56
N ALA A 35 20.73 3.25 -31.14
CA ALA A 35 19.54 2.42 -31.03
C ALA A 35 18.47 3.24 -30.29
N PRO A 36 17.22 3.30 -30.80
CA PRO A 36 16.19 4.14 -30.19
C PRO A 36 16.08 3.80 -28.71
N PRO A 37 16.04 4.81 -27.82
CA PRO A 37 15.97 4.57 -26.39
C PRO A 37 14.78 3.65 -26.10
N HIS A 38 15.07 2.46 -25.55
CA HIS A 38 14.03 1.62 -24.96
C HIS A 38 13.27 2.48 -23.94
N GLY A 39 12.01 2.80 -24.25
CA GLY A 39 11.23 3.73 -23.43
C GLY A 39 10.19 4.56 -24.19
N ARG A 40 10.17 4.54 -25.53
CA ARG A 40 9.04 5.11 -26.29
C ARG A 40 8.08 4.01 -26.73
N SER A 41 7.24 3.57 -25.79
CA SER A 41 5.96 2.97 -26.17
C SER A 41 5.12 4.06 -26.84
N THR A 42 4.66 3.82 -28.07
CA THR A 42 3.62 4.63 -28.71
C THR A 42 2.22 4.17 -28.30
N ALA A 43 2.11 3.19 -27.41
CA ALA A 43 0.83 2.86 -26.80
C ALA A 43 0.49 3.98 -25.81
N GLU A 44 -0.62 4.65 -26.06
CA GLU A 44 -1.28 5.48 -25.08
C GLU A 44 -1.44 4.65 -23.80
N ALA A 45 -0.73 5.03 -22.74
CA ALA A 45 -0.96 4.43 -21.43
C ALA A 45 -2.44 4.69 -21.07
N PRO A 46 -3.18 3.70 -20.53
CA PRO A 46 -4.50 3.96 -19.98
C PRO A 46 -4.36 4.99 -18.85
N GLY A 47 -4.57 6.26 -19.18
CA GLY A 47 -4.44 7.40 -18.29
C GLY A 47 -5.82 8.00 -18.02
N PRO A 48 -6.05 8.55 -16.81
CA PRO A 48 -7.35 9.12 -16.47
C PRO A 48 -7.70 10.26 -17.43
N HIS A 49 -8.93 10.24 -17.92
CA HIS A 49 -9.48 11.34 -18.70
C HIS A 49 -9.38 12.62 -17.88
N ARG A 50 -8.91 13.72 -18.49
CA ARG A 50 -8.81 15.02 -17.82
C ARG A 50 -10.20 15.46 -17.36
N ALA A 51 -10.49 15.25 -16.08
CA ALA A 51 -11.68 15.77 -15.44
C ALA A 51 -11.56 17.31 -15.40
N THR A 52 -12.42 17.99 -16.15
CA THR A 52 -12.60 19.43 -16.04
C THR A 52 -13.45 19.72 -14.80
N GLY A 53 -12.81 19.94 -13.65
CA GLY A 53 -13.46 20.50 -12.45
C GLY A 53 -13.16 19.74 -11.15
N SER A 54 -12.66 20.49 -10.14
CA SER A 54 -12.37 20.12 -8.74
C SER A 54 -11.44 18.92 -8.50
N ASN A 55 -10.75 18.89 -7.36
CA ASN A 55 -9.95 17.75 -6.87
C ASN A 55 -10.82 16.53 -6.48
N ALA A 56 -11.94 16.32 -7.19
CA ALA A 56 -12.87 15.24 -6.91
C ALA A 56 -12.25 13.92 -7.36
N LEU A 57 -12.19 12.96 -6.45
CA LEU A 57 -11.79 11.59 -6.76
C LEU A 57 -12.78 11.01 -7.78
N VAL A 58 -12.31 10.79 -9.02
CA VAL A 58 -13.11 10.14 -10.05
C VAL A 58 -12.98 8.64 -9.91
N VAL A 59 -14.02 7.99 -9.39
CA VAL A 59 -14.06 6.54 -9.19
C VAL A 59 -14.68 5.81 -10.38
N THR A 60 -14.08 4.68 -10.75
CA THR A 60 -14.64 3.75 -11.74
C THR A 60 -15.88 3.02 -11.20
N PRO A 61 -16.73 2.42 -12.06
CA PRO A 61 -17.86 1.62 -11.59
C PRO A 61 -17.45 0.49 -10.62
N ARG A 62 -16.35 -0.22 -10.92
CA ARG A 62 -15.83 -1.30 -10.06
C ARG A 62 -15.41 -0.77 -8.68
N GLN A 63 -14.69 0.35 -8.65
CA GLN A 63 -14.28 0.99 -7.39
C GLN A 63 -15.49 1.43 -6.56
N ARG A 64 -16.55 1.92 -7.21
CA ARG A 64 -17.80 2.28 -6.53
C ARG A 64 -18.50 1.06 -5.94
N GLU A 65 -18.55 -0.06 -6.65
CA GLU A 65 -19.14 -1.31 -6.13
C GLU A 65 -18.38 -1.84 -4.91
N TYR A 66 -17.05 -1.69 -4.89
CA TYR A 66 -16.22 -2.02 -3.73
C TYR A 66 -16.56 -1.13 -2.51
N LEU A 67 -16.64 0.19 -2.70
CA LEU A 67 -16.99 1.13 -1.63
C LEU A 67 -18.40 0.87 -1.08
N GLU A 68 -19.38 0.67 -1.97
CA GLU A 68 -20.76 0.34 -1.57
C GLU A 68 -20.82 -0.97 -0.78
N ALA A 69 -20.02 -1.97 -1.16
CA ALA A 69 -19.98 -3.25 -0.45
C ALA A 69 -19.37 -3.12 0.95
N LEU A 70 -18.35 -2.28 1.14
CA LEU A 70 -17.81 -1.95 2.47
C LEU A 70 -18.88 -1.30 3.35
N HIS A 71 -19.56 -0.28 2.82
CA HIS A 71 -20.62 0.42 3.53
C HIS A 71 -21.79 -0.52 3.86
N GLY A 72 -22.12 -1.43 2.94
CA GLY A 72 -23.18 -2.42 3.10
C GLY A 72 -22.94 -3.44 4.23
N VAL A 73 -21.69 -3.63 4.65
CA VAL A 73 -21.33 -4.46 5.82
C VAL A 73 -21.01 -3.63 7.07
N GLY A 74 -21.15 -2.31 6.99
CA GLY A 74 -20.96 -1.40 8.13
C GLY A 74 -19.54 -0.86 8.31
N VAL A 75 -18.62 -1.14 7.39
CA VAL A 75 -17.29 -0.51 7.40
C VAL A 75 -17.44 0.96 7.02
N THR A 76 -16.88 1.85 7.84
CA THR A 76 -16.89 3.30 7.63
C THR A 76 -15.45 3.80 7.47
N PRO A 77 -14.96 3.92 6.22
CA PRO A 77 -13.62 4.42 5.95
C PRO A 77 -13.46 5.90 6.26
N SER A 78 -12.23 6.33 6.55
CA SER A 78 -11.92 7.77 6.77
C SER A 78 -12.18 8.59 5.51
N SER A 79 -12.01 7.96 4.35
CA SER A 79 -12.34 8.51 3.04
C SER A 79 -12.40 7.41 1.98
N ASP A 80 -13.12 7.69 0.88
CA ASP A 80 -13.12 6.82 -0.31
C ASP A 80 -11.71 6.54 -0.82
N LEU A 81 -10.81 7.54 -0.75
CA LEU A 81 -9.43 7.39 -1.20
C LEU A 81 -8.65 6.41 -0.31
N SER A 82 -8.81 6.50 1.01
CA SER A 82 -8.18 5.58 1.96
C SER A 82 -8.64 4.14 1.71
N ALA A 83 -9.96 3.93 1.63
CA ALA A 83 -10.53 2.61 1.35
C ALA A 83 -10.01 2.00 0.04
N LEU A 84 -9.92 2.81 -1.02
CA LEU A 84 -9.40 2.37 -2.31
C LEU A 84 -7.90 2.09 -2.29
N SER A 85 -7.13 2.83 -1.49
CA SER A 85 -5.71 2.57 -1.27
C SER A 85 -5.52 1.22 -0.56
N ILE A 86 -6.25 0.98 0.53
CA ILE A 86 -6.22 -0.30 1.27
C ILE A 86 -6.60 -1.46 0.34
N GLY A 87 -7.70 -1.33 -0.41
CA GLY A 87 -8.13 -2.34 -1.37
C GLY A 87 -7.09 -2.61 -2.47
N SER A 88 -6.38 -1.57 -2.93
CA SER A 88 -5.30 -1.71 -3.91
C SER A 88 -4.12 -2.52 -3.34
N TYR A 89 -3.75 -2.30 -2.08
CA TYR A 89 -2.72 -3.10 -1.42
C TYR A 89 -3.12 -4.58 -1.29
N VAL A 90 -4.39 -4.87 -0.96
CA VAL A 90 -4.90 -6.25 -0.97
C VAL A 90 -4.69 -6.88 -2.34
N CYS A 91 -5.13 -6.22 -3.41
CA CYS A 91 -5.00 -6.75 -4.77
C CYS A 91 -3.55 -6.96 -5.18
N GLN A 92 -2.65 -6.05 -4.84
CA GLN A 92 -1.22 -6.20 -5.11
C GLN A 92 -0.63 -7.39 -4.36
N ALA A 93 -0.94 -7.56 -3.07
CA ALA A 93 -0.44 -8.67 -2.27
C ALA A 93 -0.97 -10.03 -2.79
N ARG A 94 -2.25 -10.09 -3.17
CA ARG A 94 -2.85 -11.27 -3.81
C ARG A 94 -2.20 -11.60 -5.16
N ALA A 95 -1.99 -10.60 -6.01
CA ALA A 95 -1.31 -10.78 -7.29
C ALA A 95 0.17 -11.22 -7.12
N ALA A 96 0.81 -10.84 -6.02
CA ALA A 96 2.15 -11.27 -5.65
C ALA A 96 2.19 -12.68 -5.02
N GLY A 97 1.05 -13.34 -4.83
CA GLY A 97 0.97 -14.68 -4.25
C GLY A 97 1.28 -14.73 -2.76
N GLN A 98 1.11 -13.62 -2.05
CA GLN A 98 1.21 -13.60 -0.58
C GLN A 98 0.13 -14.49 0.02
N ASP A 99 0.48 -15.21 1.09
CA ASP A 99 -0.49 -15.99 1.85
C ASP A 99 -1.42 -15.10 2.70
N ASP A 100 -2.51 -15.68 3.20
CA ASP A 100 -3.53 -14.94 3.96
C ASP A 100 -2.96 -14.23 5.19
N HIS A 101 -1.99 -14.82 5.86
CA HIS A 101 -1.38 -14.25 7.07
C HIS A 101 -0.50 -13.05 6.72
N ALA A 102 0.28 -13.15 5.64
CA ALA A 102 1.11 -12.05 5.16
C ALA A 102 0.26 -10.86 4.68
N VAL A 103 -0.87 -11.12 4.02
CA VAL A 103 -1.83 -10.06 3.65
C VAL A 103 -2.42 -9.44 4.92
N TRP A 104 -2.86 -10.26 5.88
CA TRP A 104 -3.44 -9.80 7.14
C TRP A 104 -2.51 -8.86 7.91
N ASP A 105 -1.27 -9.31 8.17
CA ASP A 105 -0.27 -8.55 8.93
C ASP A 105 0.03 -7.18 8.32
N PHE A 106 -0.06 -7.07 6.99
CA PHE A 106 0.14 -5.81 6.28
C PHE A 106 -1.09 -4.89 6.33
N ILE A 107 -2.30 -5.44 6.28
CA ILE A 107 -3.54 -4.67 6.17
C ILE A 107 -4.06 -4.20 7.53
N VAL A 108 -3.94 -4.99 8.60
CA VAL A 108 -4.35 -4.61 9.96
C VAL A 108 -3.90 -3.20 10.38
N PRO A 109 -2.61 -2.82 10.27
CA PRO A 109 -2.19 -1.49 10.68
C PRO A 109 -2.79 -0.37 9.83
N LEU A 110 -3.07 -0.61 8.54
CA LEU A 110 -3.70 0.38 7.66
C LEU A 110 -5.19 0.58 8.02
N VAL A 111 -5.88 -0.51 8.32
CA VAL A 111 -7.30 -0.46 8.71
C VAL A 111 -7.47 0.17 10.08
N ARG A 112 -6.55 -0.08 11.02
CA ARG A 112 -6.56 0.61 12.32
C ARG A 112 -6.45 2.13 12.15
N ASP A 113 -5.47 2.59 11.36
CA ASP A 113 -5.25 4.01 11.07
C ASP A 113 -6.48 4.64 10.39
N ASP A 114 -7.09 3.92 9.43
CA ASP A 114 -8.30 4.35 8.74
C ASP A 114 -9.51 4.49 9.69
N ILE A 115 -9.68 3.61 10.67
CA ILE A 115 -10.75 3.70 11.68
C ILE A 115 -10.46 4.83 12.66
N ASP A 116 -9.22 4.94 13.15
CA ASP A 116 -8.80 6.01 14.06
C ASP A 116 -9.06 7.40 13.44
N ASP A 117 -8.79 7.56 12.14
CA ASP A 117 -9.03 8.81 11.41
C ASP A 117 -10.52 9.07 11.12
N SER A 118 -11.34 8.03 10.95
CA SER A 118 -12.80 8.16 10.81
C SER A 118 -13.46 8.72 12.07
N ASP A 119 -13.04 8.24 13.24
CA ASP A 119 -13.64 8.59 14.53
C ASP A 119 -13.23 10.00 15.01
N GLY A 120 -12.14 10.55 14.45
CA GLY A 120 -11.61 11.87 14.80
C GLY A 120 -12.47 13.07 14.37
N ASP A 121 -13.39 12.89 13.41
CA ASP A 121 -14.18 13.99 12.82
C ASP A 121 -15.55 14.19 13.50
N ASP A 122 -16.10 13.20 14.24
CA ASP A 122 -17.51 13.23 14.69
C ASP A 122 -17.73 13.59 16.17
N SER A 123 -16.81 13.40 17.12
CA SER A 123 -17.09 13.73 18.53
C SER A 123 -15.86 13.81 19.43
N GLY A 124 -15.80 14.83 20.30
CA GLY A 124 -14.67 15.12 21.22
C GLY A 124 -14.37 14.10 22.34
N ALA A 125 -14.67 12.82 22.13
CA ALA A 125 -14.22 11.71 22.97
C ALA A 125 -13.43 10.73 22.08
N LEU A 126 -12.11 10.71 22.24
CA LEU A 126 -11.22 9.71 21.64
C LEU A 126 -11.60 8.32 22.19
N GLN A 127 -12.45 7.59 21.49
CA GLN A 127 -12.65 6.16 21.72
C GLN A 127 -11.70 5.43 20.79
N THR A 128 -10.65 4.84 21.37
CA THR A 128 -9.77 3.94 20.61
C THR A 128 -10.59 2.73 20.16
N PRO A 129 -10.59 2.38 18.87
CA PRO A 129 -11.30 1.23 18.35
C PRO A 129 -10.83 -0.05 19.05
N SER A 130 -11.76 -0.96 19.31
CA SER A 130 -11.42 -2.22 19.93
C SER A 130 -10.64 -3.11 18.96
N ALA A 131 -9.83 -4.04 19.48
CA ALA A 131 -9.10 -4.97 18.63
C ALA A 131 -10.05 -5.82 17.76
N ASP A 132 -11.20 -6.20 18.32
CA ASP A 132 -12.22 -6.99 17.62
C ASP A 132 -12.84 -6.20 16.45
N ASP A 133 -13.05 -4.89 16.60
CA ASP A 133 -13.58 -4.03 15.53
C ASP A 133 -12.55 -3.89 14.39
N VAL A 134 -11.27 -3.70 14.74
CA VAL A 134 -10.18 -3.64 13.76
C VAL A 134 -10.03 -4.96 13.00
N ASP A 135 -10.11 -6.09 13.70
CA ASP A 135 -10.01 -7.42 13.08
C ASP A 135 -11.20 -7.70 12.16
N ALA A 136 -12.42 -7.38 12.60
CA ALA A 136 -13.62 -7.53 11.78
C ALA A 136 -13.54 -6.67 10.51
N ALA A 137 -13.19 -5.39 10.64
CA ALA A 137 -13.01 -4.49 9.51
C ALA A 137 -11.89 -4.96 8.57
N THR A 138 -10.77 -5.46 9.12
CA THR A 138 -9.66 -6.01 8.33
C THR A 138 -10.14 -7.20 7.49
N ALA A 139 -10.89 -8.13 8.09
CA ALA A 139 -11.45 -9.27 7.38
C ALA A 139 -12.37 -8.82 6.24
N ASP A 140 -13.22 -7.82 6.48
CA ASP A 140 -14.13 -7.28 5.48
C ASP A 140 -13.41 -6.55 4.34
N TYR A 141 -12.40 -5.73 4.65
CA TYR A 141 -11.54 -5.09 3.66
C TYR A 141 -10.87 -6.12 2.74
N ILE A 142 -10.23 -7.15 3.32
CA ILE A 142 -9.54 -8.19 2.56
C ILE A 142 -10.52 -8.97 1.68
N ARG A 143 -11.66 -9.41 2.25
CA ARG A 143 -12.67 -10.20 1.55
C ARG A 143 -13.29 -9.42 0.40
N ILE A 144 -13.80 -8.21 0.66
CA ILE A 144 -14.52 -7.40 -0.32
C ILE A 144 -13.58 -6.91 -1.43
N ALA A 145 -12.35 -6.51 -1.11
CA ALA A 145 -11.36 -6.17 -2.13
C ALA A 145 -11.08 -7.36 -3.05
N THR A 146 -10.86 -8.54 -2.48
CA THR A 146 -10.60 -9.77 -3.25
C THR A 146 -11.77 -10.13 -4.17
N GLU A 147 -13.01 -9.99 -3.71
CA GLU A 147 -14.21 -10.34 -4.47
C GLU A 147 -14.60 -9.31 -5.54
N ARG A 148 -14.42 -8.02 -5.26
CA ARG A 148 -15.03 -6.93 -6.04
C ARG A 148 -14.01 -6.08 -6.79
N LEU A 149 -12.74 -6.05 -6.36
CA LEU A 149 -11.75 -5.10 -6.85
C LEU A 149 -10.65 -5.71 -7.74
N CYS A 150 -10.12 -6.89 -7.37
CA CYS A 150 -8.82 -7.39 -7.86
C CYS A 150 -8.73 -7.92 -9.33
#